data_AF-A0A452ZMS5-F1
#
_entry.id   AF-A0A452ZMS5-F1
#
_cell.length_a   1.000
_cell.length_b   1.000
_cell.length_c   1.000
_cell.angle_alpha   90.00
_cell.angle_beta   90.00
_cell.angle_gamma   90.00
#
_symmetry.space_group_name_H-M   'P 1'
#
loop_
_entity.id
_entity.type
_entity.pdbx_description
1 polymer ?
#
loop_
_entity_poly.entity_id
_entity_poly.type
_entity_poly.pdbx_seq_one_letter_code
_entity_poly.pdbx_strand_id
1 'polypeptide(L)'
;KRFEKKRKCGKNKWTHGERKVHRACAGGALRAALPTLYNAPRSLMLPAAKGHFHQKQFSSIPLPVAYTTSSPSPKMAGRMALAVVLLTAAAAAAAAQSASNVRATYNYYSPEKINWDLNAASAYCATWDAGMSYAWRSKYGWTAFCGPAGPTGQASCGKCLLVTNTATGAQITARIVDQCSNGGLDLDFDTVFSKIDTDGQGVAQGHLTVSYQFVDCGDN
;
A
#
# COMPACT_ATOMS: atom_id res chain seq x y z
N LYS A 1 50.62 6.45 38.61
CA LYS A 1 49.72 5.31 38.95
C LYS A 1 48.28 5.80 38.92
N ARG A 2 47.55 5.58 37.82
CA ARG A 2 46.18 6.06 37.59
C ARG A 2 45.23 4.88 37.81
N PHE A 3 44.38 4.93 38.83
CA PHE A 3 43.38 3.90 39.10
C PHE A 3 42.16 4.10 38.18
N GLU A 4 41.93 3.13 37.30
CA GLU A 4 40.79 3.07 36.40
C GLU A 4 39.63 2.33 37.08
N LYS A 5 38.52 3.01 37.32
CA LYS A 5 37.33 2.43 37.97
C LYS A 5 36.44 1.78 36.89
N LYS A 6 36.70 0.50 36.61
CA LYS A 6 35.86 -0.35 35.74
C LYS A 6 34.42 -0.38 36.27
N ARG A 7 33.44 0.07 35.47
CA ARG A 7 32.01 -0.19 35.73
C ARG A 7 31.65 -1.54 35.11
N LYS A 8 31.49 -2.56 35.95
CA LYS A 8 30.82 -3.82 35.59
C LYS A 8 29.31 -3.57 35.61
N CYS A 9 28.63 -3.72 34.48
CA CYS A 9 27.18 -3.92 34.48
C CYS A 9 26.91 -5.41 34.66
N GLY A 10 26.15 -5.76 35.71
CA GLY A 10 25.89 -7.12 36.15
C GLY A 10 24.92 -7.88 35.24
N LYS A 11 25.13 -9.20 35.19
CA LYS A 11 24.27 -10.19 34.54
C LYS A 11 23.02 -10.41 35.38
N ASN A 12 21.81 -10.24 34.83
CA ASN A 12 20.60 -10.75 35.47
C ASN A 12 19.81 -11.66 34.51
N LYS A 13 19.59 -12.90 34.98
CA LYS A 13 18.59 -13.87 34.53
C LYS A 13 17.19 -13.26 34.62
N TRP A 14 16.31 -13.64 33.71
CA TRP A 14 14.88 -13.35 33.80
C TRP A 14 14.08 -14.66 33.86
N THR A 15 13.27 -14.80 34.92
CA THR A 15 12.17 -15.76 35.05
C THR A 15 10.87 -14.98 35.17
N HIS A 16 9.81 -15.51 34.54
CA HIS A 16 8.46 -14.95 34.42
C HIS A 16 7.77 -14.64 35.75
N GLY A 17 6.99 -13.54 35.81
CA GLY A 17 5.95 -13.36 36.83
C GLY A 17 5.69 -11.90 37.25
N GLU A 18 4.48 -11.41 36.93
CA GLU A 18 3.76 -10.32 37.60
C GLU A 18 4.12 -8.84 37.34
N ARG A 19 3.12 -8.00 37.59
CA ARG A 19 2.75 -6.79 36.84
C ARG A 19 2.95 -5.54 37.70
N LYS A 20 3.58 -4.50 37.12
CA LYS A 20 3.33 -3.04 37.26
C LYS A 20 4.54 -2.13 37.63
N VAL A 21 4.89 -1.29 36.64
CA VAL A 21 4.92 0.19 36.64
C VAL A 21 5.99 0.97 37.47
N HIS A 22 6.85 1.64 36.68
CA HIS A 22 7.65 2.87 36.83
C HIS A 22 8.78 3.03 37.88
N ARG A 23 9.99 3.32 37.37
CA ARG A 23 10.77 4.48 37.81
C ARG A 23 11.66 5.03 36.69
N ALA A 24 11.46 6.30 36.35
CA ALA A 24 12.32 7.10 35.49
C ALA A 24 13.61 7.49 36.22
N CYS A 25 14.72 7.57 35.49
CA CYS A 25 15.90 8.32 35.91
C CYS A 25 16.06 9.53 34.99
N ALA A 26 15.87 10.70 35.60
CA ALA A 26 16.17 12.01 35.04
C ALA A 26 17.69 12.27 35.02
N GLY A 27 18.15 13.05 34.04
CA GLY A 27 19.48 13.66 34.00
C GLY A 27 19.46 14.82 33.02
N GLY A 28 19.55 16.05 33.53
CA GLY A 28 19.29 17.28 32.79
C GLY A 28 20.52 18.04 32.28
N ALA A 29 20.16 19.07 31.49
CA ALA A 29 20.78 20.39 31.30
C ALA A 29 22.20 20.52 30.69
N LEU A 30 22.25 21.11 29.49
CA LEU A 30 23.15 22.21 29.18
C LEU A 30 22.46 23.26 28.28
N ARG A 31 22.33 24.49 28.82
CA ARG A 31 22.18 25.79 28.13
C ARG A 31 23.48 26.09 27.35
N ALA A 32 23.62 27.00 26.38
CA ALA A 32 22.79 27.84 25.52
C ALA A 32 23.77 28.48 24.51
N ALA A 33 23.34 28.78 23.27
CA ALA A 33 23.81 29.94 22.48
C ALA A 33 22.99 30.08 21.18
N LEU A 34 22.23 31.17 21.08
CA LEU A 34 21.68 31.79 19.85
C LEU A 34 22.80 32.60 19.15
N PRO A 35 22.68 32.89 17.84
CA PRO A 35 22.00 34.13 17.42
C PRO A 35 20.99 33.96 16.26
N THR A 36 19.89 34.72 16.38
CA THR A 36 19.26 35.63 15.38
C THR A 36 19.90 35.69 13.98
N LEU A 37 19.22 35.88 12.84
CA LEU A 37 17.89 36.38 12.47
C LEU A 37 17.84 36.31 10.91
N TYR A 38 16.66 36.52 10.33
CA TYR A 38 16.44 37.04 8.96
C TYR A 38 16.73 36.13 7.75
N ASN A 39 15.67 35.59 7.14
CA ASN A 39 15.01 36.14 5.94
C ASN A 39 14.30 35.05 5.13
N ALA A 40 13.00 35.25 4.91
CA ALA A 40 12.21 34.58 3.88
C ALA A 40 12.19 35.44 2.61
N PRO A 41 12.32 34.86 1.40
CA PRO A 41 11.75 35.45 0.19
C PRO A 41 10.43 34.73 -0.09
N ARG A 42 9.28 35.40 0.01
CA ARG A 42 8.66 36.26 -1.02
C ARG A 42 8.43 35.52 -2.34
N SER A 43 7.14 35.29 -2.60
CA SER A 43 6.54 34.86 -3.86
C SER A 43 7.21 35.48 -5.08
N LEU A 44 7.55 34.63 -6.06
CA LEU A 44 7.68 35.04 -7.45
C LEU A 44 6.51 34.46 -8.23
N MET A 45 5.59 35.35 -8.62
CA MET A 45 4.58 35.11 -9.64
C MET A 45 5.15 35.48 -11.01
N LEU A 46 4.80 34.66 -12.00
CA LEU A 46 4.73 34.90 -13.46
C LEU A 46 6.07 34.98 -14.25
N PRO A 47 6.09 34.57 -15.55
CA PRO A 47 5.03 34.82 -16.53
C PRO A 47 4.54 33.61 -17.37
N ALA A 48 3.33 33.81 -17.90
CA ALA A 48 2.71 33.00 -18.92
C ALA A 48 3.55 33.01 -20.21
N ALA A 49 3.90 31.81 -20.70
CA ALA A 49 4.51 31.63 -22.01
C ALA A 49 3.46 31.90 -23.10
N LYS A 50 3.62 33.00 -23.84
CA LYS A 50 2.94 33.25 -25.11
C LYS A 50 3.56 32.37 -26.19
N GLY A 51 2.98 31.19 -26.43
CA GLY A 51 3.29 30.39 -27.61
C GLY A 51 2.77 31.09 -28.87
N HIS A 52 3.67 31.56 -29.72
CA HIS A 52 3.36 31.97 -31.09
C HIS A 52 3.06 30.72 -31.91
N PHE A 53 1.78 30.49 -32.21
CA PHE A 53 1.35 29.43 -33.11
C PHE A 53 1.45 29.93 -34.56
N HIS A 54 2.38 29.34 -35.32
CA HIS A 54 2.50 29.53 -36.76
C HIS A 54 1.22 29.04 -37.45
N GLN A 55 0.50 29.96 -38.09
CA GLN A 55 -0.62 29.67 -38.97
C GLN A 55 -0.10 29.04 -40.26
N LYS A 56 0.02 27.70 -40.28
CA LYS A 56 0.18 26.96 -41.53
C LYS A 56 -1.14 27.00 -42.28
N GLN A 57 -1.09 27.56 -43.48
CA GLN A 57 -2.17 27.51 -44.46
C GLN A 57 -2.51 26.06 -44.76
N PHE A 58 -3.74 25.66 -44.41
CA PHE A 58 -4.35 24.44 -44.95
C PHE A 58 -5.27 24.84 -46.09
N SER A 59 -4.85 24.42 -47.27
CA SER A 59 -5.59 24.40 -48.51
C SER A 59 -6.90 23.62 -48.34
N SER A 60 -7.99 24.27 -48.75
CA SER A 60 -9.10 23.71 -49.54
C SER A 60 -9.44 22.23 -49.31
N ILE A 61 -10.31 21.94 -48.34
CA ILE A 61 -11.01 20.65 -48.24
C ILE A 61 -12.44 20.85 -48.79
N PRO A 62 -12.92 20.02 -49.74
CA PRO A 62 -14.26 20.12 -50.30
C PRO A 62 -15.36 19.76 -49.27
N LEU A 63 -16.50 20.42 -49.45
CA LEU A 63 -17.73 20.33 -48.66
C LEU A 63 -18.16 18.86 -48.41
N PRO A 64 -18.71 18.54 -47.22
CA PRO A 64 -19.28 17.23 -46.97
C PRO A 64 -20.56 17.02 -47.78
N VAL A 65 -20.60 15.89 -48.46
CA VAL A 65 -21.83 15.29 -49.00
C VAL A 65 -22.84 15.19 -47.86
N ALA A 66 -24.04 15.73 -48.09
CA ALA A 66 -25.15 15.67 -47.15
C ALA A 66 -25.49 14.20 -46.85
N TYR A 67 -25.05 13.70 -45.69
CA TYR A 67 -25.69 12.54 -45.09
C TYR A 67 -27.08 12.99 -44.64
N THR A 68 -28.10 12.49 -45.33
CA THR A 68 -29.49 12.55 -44.89
C THR A 68 -29.58 11.93 -43.50
N THR A 69 -29.66 12.78 -42.48
CA THR A 69 -30.03 12.39 -41.13
C THR A 69 -31.50 12.03 -41.15
N SER A 70 -31.81 10.75 -41.38
CA SER A 70 -33.12 10.23 -40.99
C SER A 70 -33.23 10.36 -39.48
N SER A 71 -34.03 11.33 -39.02
CA SER A 71 -34.31 11.53 -37.60
C SER A 71 -34.84 10.24 -36.97
N PRO A 72 -34.13 9.62 -36.01
CA PRO A 72 -34.70 8.52 -35.26
C PRO A 72 -35.81 9.06 -34.35
N SER A 73 -36.96 8.39 -34.35
CA SER A 73 -38.10 8.74 -33.50
C SER A 73 -37.70 8.87 -32.02
N PRO A 74 -38.33 9.77 -31.25
CA PRO A 74 -37.94 10.13 -29.87
C PRO A 74 -37.95 8.95 -28.87
N LYS A 75 -38.55 7.81 -29.25
CA LYS A 75 -38.58 6.59 -28.43
C LYS A 75 -37.29 5.76 -28.47
N MET A 76 -36.42 5.98 -29.46
CA MET A 76 -35.20 5.18 -29.66
C MET A 76 -33.93 5.86 -29.15
N ALA A 77 -33.91 7.21 -29.10
CA ALA A 77 -32.80 7.98 -28.54
C ALA A 77 -32.62 7.79 -27.02
N GLY A 78 -33.73 7.67 -26.27
CA GLY A 78 -33.68 7.44 -24.81
C GLY A 78 -33.09 6.09 -24.42
N ARG A 79 -33.26 5.06 -25.26
CA ARG A 79 -32.72 3.71 -25.01
C ARG A 79 -31.23 3.62 -25.33
N MET A 80 -30.78 4.31 -26.38
CA MET A 80 -29.35 4.39 -26.75
C MET A 80 -28.54 5.23 -25.76
N ALA A 81 -29.09 6.35 -25.27
CA ALA A 81 -28.44 7.16 -24.24
C ALA A 81 -28.30 6.40 -22.91
N LEU A 82 -29.33 5.64 -22.50
CA LEU A 82 -29.28 4.82 -21.29
C LEU A 82 -28.26 3.67 -21.42
N ALA A 83 -28.17 3.03 -22.58
CA ALA A 83 -27.19 1.98 -22.85
C ALA A 83 -25.75 2.53 -22.80
N VAL A 84 -25.48 3.70 -23.38
CA VAL A 84 -24.15 4.35 -23.33
C VAL A 84 -23.78 4.77 -21.90
N VAL A 85 -24.72 5.32 -21.12
CA VAL A 85 -24.48 5.66 -19.70
C VAL A 85 -24.18 4.40 -18.87
N LEU A 86 -24.92 3.31 -19.07
CA LEU A 86 -24.68 2.03 -18.39
C LEU A 86 -23.35 1.39 -18.81
N LEU A 87 -22.95 1.48 -20.08
CA LEU A 87 -21.66 1.00 -20.59
C LEU A 87 -20.48 1.83 -20.05
N THR A 88 -20.63 3.15 -19.91
CA THR A 88 -19.59 4.01 -19.28
C THR A 88 -19.48 3.81 -17.77
N ALA A 89 -20.58 3.49 -17.08
CA ALA A 89 -20.56 3.14 -15.65
C ALA A 89 -19.95 1.76 -15.39
N ALA A 90 -20.13 0.79 -16.29
CA ALA A 90 -19.54 -0.54 -16.18
C ALA A 90 -18.03 -0.55 -16.49
N ALA A 91 -17.53 0.32 -17.38
CA ALA A 91 -16.11 0.41 -17.71
C ALA A 91 -15.24 1.00 -16.57
N ALA A 92 -15.85 1.66 -15.58
CA ALA A 92 -15.15 2.13 -14.38
C ALA A 92 -14.90 1.02 -13.34
N ALA A 93 -15.56 -0.13 -13.44
CA ALA A 93 -15.49 -1.21 -12.46
C ALA A 93 -14.28 -2.15 -12.65
N ALA A 94 -13.50 -1.98 -13.71
CA ALA A 94 -12.24 -2.70 -13.95
C ALA A 94 -11.01 -1.82 -13.71
N ALA A 95 -11.09 -0.89 -12.76
CA ALA A 95 -9.89 -0.24 -12.25
C ALA A 95 -9.05 -1.29 -11.53
N ALA A 96 -7.89 -1.65 -12.09
CA ALA A 96 -6.84 -2.33 -11.32
C ALA A 96 -6.56 -1.47 -10.08
N GLN A 97 -7.00 -1.94 -8.91
CA GLN A 97 -6.83 -1.21 -7.67
C GLN A 97 -5.35 -1.33 -7.28
N SER A 98 -4.67 -0.20 -7.18
CA SER A 98 -3.24 -0.14 -6.88
C SER A 98 -2.90 1.14 -6.14
N ALA A 99 -1.83 1.12 -5.37
CA ALA A 99 -1.25 2.32 -4.75
C ALA A 99 0.27 2.20 -4.66
N SER A 100 0.93 3.36 -4.54
CA SER A 100 2.38 3.49 -4.38
C SER A 100 2.71 4.31 -3.13
N ASN A 101 3.97 4.22 -2.67
CA ASN A 101 4.44 4.90 -1.46
C ASN A 101 3.66 4.49 -0.21
N VAL A 102 3.29 3.20 -0.14
CA VAL A 102 2.49 2.63 0.94
C VAL A 102 3.41 2.03 1.98
N ARG A 103 3.13 2.27 3.26
CA ARG A 103 3.87 1.67 4.35
C ARG A 103 3.48 0.20 4.52
N ALA A 104 4.46 -0.70 4.53
CA ALA A 104 4.27 -2.11 4.83
C ALA A 104 5.07 -2.49 6.08
N THR A 105 4.40 -2.84 7.17
CA THR A 105 5.06 -3.44 8.34
C THR A 105 5.14 -4.95 8.18
N TYR A 106 5.63 -5.63 9.23
CA TYR A 106 5.54 -7.07 9.30
C TYR A 106 4.91 -7.54 10.61
N ASN A 107 4.29 -8.71 10.51
CA ASN A 107 3.78 -9.49 11.62
C ASN A 107 4.30 -10.94 11.52
N TYR A 108 4.31 -11.65 12.64
CA TYR A 108 4.75 -13.05 12.69
C TYR A 108 3.54 -13.98 12.69
N TYR A 109 2.83 -14.07 11.57
CA TYR A 109 1.78 -15.08 11.39
C TYR A 109 2.40 -16.48 11.38
N SER A 110 3.61 -16.62 10.81
CA SER A 110 4.33 -17.89 10.68
C SER A 110 3.45 -19.02 10.09
N PRO A 111 2.80 -18.78 8.94
CA PRO A 111 1.75 -19.67 8.44
C PRO A 111 2.24 -21.11 8.23
N GLU A 112 3.48 -21.31 7.80
CA GLU A 112 4.10 -22.64 7.66
C GLU A 112 4.10 -23.43 8.97
N LYS A 113 4.32 -22.77 10.11
CA LYS A 113 4.39 -23.41 11.44
C LYS A 113 3.01 -23.82 11.96
N ILE A 114 1.97 -23.16 11.47
CA ILE A 114 0.56 -23.42 11.84
C ILE A 114 -0.20 -24.15 10.74
N ASN A 115 0.50 -24.83 9.83
CA ASN A 115 -0.10 -25.58 8.72
C ASN A 115 -1.04 -24.72 7.84
N TRP A 116 -0.68 -23.44 7.70
CA TRP A 116 -1.44 -22.40 7.01
C TRP A 116 -2.87 -22.25 7.53
N ASP A 117 -3.14 -22.56 8.80
CA ASP A 117 -4.46 -22.46 9.42
C ASP A 117 -4.79 -21.02 9.83
N LEU A 118 -5.79 -20.42 9.17
CA LEU A 118 -6.21 -19.04 9.45
C LEU A 118 -6.80 -18.91 10.88
N ASN A 119 -7.43 -19.96 11.42
CA ASN A 119 -7.96 -19.93 12.79
C ASN A 119 -6.84 -19.88 13.82
N ALA A 120 -5.77 -20.65 13.60
CA ALA A 120 -4.62 -20.67 14.48
C ALA A 120 -3.92 -19.29 14.54
N ALA A 121 -3.90 -18.55 13.43
CA ALA A 121 -3.44 -17.17 13.38
C ALA A 121 -4.43 -16.15 13.95
N SER A 122 -5.67 -16.56 14.27
CA SER A 122 -6.79 -15.65 14.59
C SER A 122 -6.96 -14.55 13.53
N ALA A 123 -6.71 -14.90 12.26
CA ALA A 123 -6.75 -13.94 11.16
C ALA A 123 -8.20 -13.50 10.92
N TYR A 124 -8.44 -12.21 10.63
CA TYR A 124 -9.78 -11.67 10.44
C TYR A 124 -10.58 -12.44 9.37
N CYS A 125 -9.94 -12.89 8.30
CA CYS A 125 -10.62 -13.62 7.23
C CYS A 125 -10.95 -15.08 7.56
N ALA A 126 -10.52 -15.60 8.71
CA ALA A 126 -10.78 -16.99 9.12
C ALA A 126 -12.27 -17.35 9.13
N THR A 127 -13.16 -16.38 9.43
CA THR A 127 -14.61 -16.56 9.41
C THR A 127 -15.14 -17.08 8.06
N TRP A 128 -14.49 -16.73 6.94
CA TRP A 128 -14.93 -17.07 5.60
C TRP A 128 -13.97 -18.02 4.87
N ASP A 129 -12.66 -17.87 5.10
CA ASP A 129 -11.63 -18.51 4.27
C ASP A 129 -10.93 -19.68 4.99
N ALA A 130 -11.19 -19.94 6.28
CA ALA A 130 -10.52 -21.04 6.98
C ALA A 130 -10.86 -22.43 6.43
N GLY A 131 -12.04 -22.58 5.81
CA GLY A 131 -12.47 -23.83 5.17
C GLY A 131 -11.81 -24.10 3.81
N MET A 132 -11.01 -23.17 3.29
CA MET A 132 -10.33 -23.35 2.00
C MET A 132 -9.28 -24.46 2.07
N SER A 133 -9.02 -25.08 0.92
CA SER A 133 -8.05 -26.18 0.82
C SER A 133 -6.65 -25.75 1.26
N TYR A 134 -5.83 -26.70 1.72
CA TYR A 134 -4.43 -26.41 2.06
C TYR A 134 -3.68 -25.78 0.88
N ALA A 135 -3.90 -26.29 -0.34
CA ALA A 135 -3.27 -25.75 -1.54
C ALA A 135 -3.62 -24.28 -1.78
N TRP A 136 -4.86 -23.87 -1.51
CA TRP A 136 -5.28 -22.47 -1.61
C TRP A 136 -4.62 -21.60 -0.53
N ARG A 137 -4.63 -22.09 0.73
CA ARG A 137 -4.10 -21.38 1.90
C ARG A 137 -2.58 -21.18 1.84
N SER A 138 -1.86 -22.16 1.26
CA SER A 138 -0.39 -22.19 1.17
C SER A 138 0.20 -21.69 -0.16
N LYS A 139 -0.64 -21.31 -1.12
CA LYS A 139 -0.18 -20.88 -2.45
C LYS A 139 0.71 -19.63 -2.44
N TYR A 140 0.39 -18.69 -1.56
CA TYR A 140 1.08 -17.40 -1.43
C TYR A 140 1.29 -17.08 0.06
N GLY A 141 2.35 -16.33 0.37
CA GLY A 141 2.56 -15.79 1.71
C GLY A 141 1.42 -14.85 2.14
N TRP A 142 1.29 -14.61 3.44
CA TRP A 142 0.14 -13.92 4.03
C TRP A 142 0.38 -12.44 4.28
N THR A 143 -0.70 -11.66 4.26
CA THR A 143 -0.69 -10.25 4.68
C THR A 143 -2.03 -9.79 5.25
N ALA A 144 -1.98 -8.81 6.16
CA ALA A 144 -3.10 -7.94 6.45
C ALA A 144 -3.16 -6.74 5.50
N PHE A 145 -4.36 -6.30 5.14
CA PHE A 145 -4.56 -5.17 4.24
C PHE A 145 -5.49 -4.10 4.81
N CYS A 146 -5.05 -2.86 4.70
CA CYS A 146 -5.80 -1.65 5.03
C CYS A 146 -5.30 -0.46 4.23
N GLY A 147 -4.89 -0.71 2.98
CA GLY A 147 -4.29 0.27 2.09
C GLY A 147 -5.29 1.33 1.60
N PRO A 148 -4.78 2.42 1.01
CA PRO A 148 -5.61 3.56 0.62
C PRO A 148 -6.47 3.34 -0.64
N ALA A 149 -6.28 2.25 -1.37
CA ALA A 149 -6.97 1.97 -2.63
C ALA A 149 -7.34 0.48 -2.75
N GLY A 150 -8.58 0.22 -3.16
CA GLY A 150 -9.11 -1.15 -3.26
C GLY A 150 -10.01 -1.53 -2.08
N PRO A 151 -10.63 -2.73 -2.15
CA PRO A 151 -11.51 -3.20 -1.09
C PRO A 151 -10.71 -3.44 0.20
N THR A 152 -11.34 -3.20 1.35
CA THR A 152 -10.78 -3.48 2.68
C THR A 152 -11.78 -4.31 3.50
N GLY A 153 -11.32 -4.85 4.64
CA GLY A 153 -12.13 -5.72 5.50
C GLY A 153 -12.55 -6.99 4.78
N GLN A 154 -13.80 -7.41 4.97
CA GLN A 154 -14.31 -8.67 4.40
C GLN A 154 -14.18 -8.71 2.86
N ALA A 155 -14.39 -7.57 2.18
CA ALA A 155 -14.34 -7.52 0.72
C ALA A 155 -12.92 -7.78 0.15
N SER A 156 -11.87 -7.68 0.97
CA SER A 156 -10.50 -8.02 0.59
C SER A 156 -10.08 -9.45 0.89
N CYS A 157 -10.83 -10.18 1.72
CA CYS A 157 -10.46 -11.52 2.14
C CYS A 157 -10.24 -12.45 0.94
N GLY A 158 -9.12 -13.17 0.96
CA GLY A 158 -8.74 -14.13 -0.06
C GLY A 158 -8.18 -13.53 -1.35
N LYS A 159 -8.21 -12.21 -1.56
CA LYS A 159 -7.62 -11.56 -2.74
C LYS A 159 -6.09 -11.54 -2.67
N CYS A 160 -5.44 -11.39 -3.82
CA CYS A 160 -3.99 -11.36 -3.94
C CYS A 160 -3.48 -9.98 -4.35
N LEU A 161 -2.32 -9.63 -3.81
CA LEU A 161 -1.58 -8.41 -4.10
C LEU A 161 -0.21 -8.78 -4.68
N LEU A 162 0.15 -8.18 -5.81
CA LEU A 162 1.55 -8.08 -6.22
C LEU A 162 2.17 -6.91 -5.46
N VAL A 163 3.07 -7.19 -4.52
CA VAL A 163 3.74 -6.21 -3.66
C VAL A 163 5.14 -5.98 -4.18
N THR A 164 5.53 -4.72 -4.35
CA THR A 164 6.86 -4.31 -4.85
C THR A 164 7.55 -3.44 -3.81
N ASN A 165 8.74 -3.82 -3.37
CA ASN A 165 9.62 -2.93 -2.60
C ASN A 165 10.10 -1.80 -3.52
N THR A 166 9.74 -0.55 -3.21
CA THR A 166 10.06 0.59 -4.08
C THR A 166 11.55 0.93 -4.09
N ALA A 167 12.30 0.54 -3.06
CA ALA A 167 13.74 0.82 -2.97
C ALA A 167 14.56 -0.15 -3.84
N THR A 168 14.18 -1.43 -3.86
CA THR A 168 14.99 -2.49 -4.49
C THR A 168 14.37 -3.07 -5.77
N GLY A 169 13.08 -2.82 -6.00
CA GLY A 169 12.32 -3.43 -7.10
C GLY A 169 11.97 -4.91 -6.87
N ALA A 170 12.32 -5.48 -5.71
CA ALA A 170 11.93 -6.85 -5.37
C ALA A 170 10.41 -6.98 -5.26
N GLN A 171 9.86 -8.06 -5.82
CA GLN A 171 8.42 -8.27 -5.95
C GLN A 171 8.01 -9.64 -5.44
N ILE A 172 6.82 -9.72 -4.86
CA ILE A 172 6.21 -10.97 -4.43
C ILE A 172 4.69 -10.86 -4.44
N THR A 173 4.00 -11.96 -4.73
CA THR A 173 2.54 -12.05 -4.57
C THR A 173 2.19 -12.54 -3.17
N ALA A 174 1.31 -11.83 -2.49
CA ALA A 174 0.80 -12.18 -1.16
C ALA A 174 -0.73 -12.26 -1.16
N ARG A 175 -1.30 -13.10 -0.31
CA ARG A 175 -2.74 -13.24 -0.10
C ARG A 175 -3.18 -12.45 1.13
N ILE A 176 -4.27 -11.69 0.99
CA ILE A 176 -4.89 -10.97 2.09
C ILE A 176 -5.68 -11.96 2.94
N VAL A 177 -5.26 -12.13 4.20
CA VAL A 177 -5.92 -13.02 5.17
C VAL A 177 -6.41 -12.26 6.40
N ASP A 178 -6.05 -10.98 6.52
CA ASP A 178 -6.31 -10.20 7.72
C ASP A 178 -6.53 -8.71 7.39
N GLN A 179 -6.93 -7.95 8.39
CA GLN A 179 -7.10 -6.50 8.31
C GLN A 179 -6.12 -5.79 9.23
N CYS A 180 -5.74 -4.56 8.87
CA CYS A 180 -4.86 -3.72 9.68
C CYS A 180 -5.44 -2.32 9.91
N SER A 181 -4.71 -1.48 10.65
CA SER A 181 -5.08 -0.08 10.92
C SER A 181 -3.94 0.92 10.64
N ASN A 182 -2.88 0.48 9.95
CA ASN A 182 -1.70 1.29 9.67
C ASN A 182 -1.77 2.07 8.34
N GLY A 183 -2.90 1.97 7.61
CA GLY A 183 -3.11 2.62 6.31
C GLY A 183 -2.34 1.98 5.14
N GLY A 184 -1.90 0.73 5.29
CA GLY A 184 -1.08 0.05 4.30
C GLY A 184 -1.19 -1.47 4.37
N LEU A 185 -0.05 -2.13 4.56
CA LEU A 185 0.04 -3.59 4.64
C LEU A 185 0.71 -3.99 5.95
N ASP A 186 0.39 -5.18 6.42
CA ASP A 186 1.16 -5.89 7.44
C ASP A 186 1.53 -7.27 6.90
N LEU A 187 2.79 -7.44 6.48
CA LEU A 187 3.25 -8.61 5.75
C LEU A 187 3.68 -9.72 6.72
N ASP A 188 3.40 -10.98 6.43
CA ASP A 188 4.07 -12.04 7.19
C ASP A 188 5.60 -11.96 7.01
N PHE A 189 6.33 -12.03 8.12
CA PHE A 189 7.78 -11.81 8.11
C PHE A 189 8.53 -12.87 7.29
N ASP A 190 8.27 -14.15 7.57
CA ASP A 190 9.03 -15.28 7.02
C ASP A 190 8.70 -15.52 5.54
N THR A 191 7.43 -15.34 5.15
CA THR A 191 6.95 -15.69 3.80
C THR A 191 6.87 -14.52 2.83
N VAL A 192 6.78 -13.28 3.30
CA VAL A 192 6.59 -12.10 2.43
C VAL A 192 7.63 -11.02 2.69
N PHE A 193 7.65 -10.41 3.88
CA PHE A 193 8.46 -9.21 4.15
C PHE A 193 9.95 -9.46 3.89
N SER A 194 10.51 -10.52 4.50
CA SER A 194 11.94 -10.85 4.37
C SER A 194 12.35 -11.21 2.94
N LYS A 195 11.41 -11.62 2.08
CA LYS A 195 11.70 -11.97 0.68
C LYS A 195 11.90 -10.75 -0.20
N ILE A 196 11.27 -9.62 0.16
CA ILE A 196 11.37 -8.36 -0.59
C ILE A 196 12.21 -7.30 0.12
N ASP A 197 12.58 -7.50 1.39
CA ASP A 197 13.59 -6.68 2.10
C ASP A 197 15.03 -7.09 1.74
N THR A 198 15.37 -7.00 0.45
CA THR A 198 16.61 -7.57 -0.09
C THR A 198 17.87 -6.79 0.29
N ASP A 199 17.75 -5.57 0.82
CA ASP A 199 18.84 -4.75 1.33
C ASP A 199 18.86 -4.63 2.87
N GLY A 200 17.92 -5.30 3.54
CA GLY A 200 17.78 -5.34 5.00
C GLY A 200 17.36 -4.01 5.65
N GLN A 201 17.10 -2.97 4.87
CA GLN A 201 16.72 -1.67 5.43
C GLN A 201 15.32 -1.71 6.03
N GLY A 202 14.43 -2.52 5.47
CA GLY A 202 13.07 -2.71 5.96
C GLY A 202 13.04 -3.19 7.40
N VAL A 203 13.82 -4.23 7.73
CA VAL A 203 13.98 -4.71 9.10
C VAL A 203 14.60 -3.65 10.00
N ALA A 204 15.65 -2.97 9.52
CA ALA A 204 16.35 -1.95 10.30
C ALA A 204 15.43 -0.77 10.71
N GLN A 205 14.51 -0.36 9.83
CA GLN A 205 13.57 0.74 10.07
C GLN A 205 12.16 0.27 10.51
N GLY A 206 11.94 -1.05 10.61
CA GLY A 206 10.68 -1.66 11.02
C GLY A 206 9.53 -1.60 10.00
N HIS A 207 9.79 -1.22 8.74
CA HIS A 207 8.80 -1.23 7.66
C HIS A 207 9.47 -1.08 6.29
N LEU A 208 8.78 -1.47 5.22
CA LEU A 208 9.11 -1.13 3.84
C LEU A 208 8.23 0.01 3.32
N THR A 209 8.70 0.72 2.31
CA THR A 209 7.85 1.48 1.41
C THR A 209 7.60 0.62 0.18
N VAL A 210 6.32 0.39 -0.16
CA VAL A 210 5.92 -0.51 -1.23
C VAL A 210 4.94 0.15 -2.18
N SER A 211 4.86 -0.38 -3.39
CA SER A 211 3.65 -0.32 -4.21
C SER A 211 2.95 -1.67 -4.19
N TYR A 212 1.64 -1.66 -4.39
CA TYR A 212 0.87 -2.89 -4.59
C TYR A 212 -0.13 -2.74 -5.73
N GLN A 213 -0.50 -3.88 -6.30
CA GLN A 213 -1.60 -4.02 -7.25
C GLN A 213 -2.42 -5.26 -6.90
N PHE A 214 -3.75 -5.14 -6.92
CA PHE A 214 -4.63 -6.30 -6.88
C PHE A 214 -4.47 -7.12 -8.16
N VAL A 215 -4.17 -8.40 -8.00
CA VAL A 215 -3.94 -9.35 -9.09
C VAL A 215 -4.82 -10.59 -8.92
N ASP A 216 -5.05 -11.29 -10.02
CA ASP A 216 -5.68 -12.61 -9.96
C ASP A 216 -4.76 -13.59 -9.22
N CYS A 217 -5.35 -14.32 -8.25
CA CYS A 217 -4.66 -15.37 -7.53
C CYS A 217 -4.45 -16.63 -8.39
N GLY A 218 -5.20 -16.80 -9.49
CA GLY A 218 -5.18 -18.00 -10.33
C GLY A 218 -5.70 -19.25 -9.60
N ASP A 219 -6.65 -19.08 -8.68
CA ASP A 219 -7.27 -20.14 -7.88
C ASP A 219 -8.38 -20.84 -8.70
N ASN A 220 -7.96 -21.51 -9.78
CA ASN A 220 -8.84 -22.32 -10.65
C ASN A 220 -8.87 -23.79 -10.23
#